data_AF-A0A101ELA9-F1
#
_entry.id   AF-A0A101ELA9-F1
#
_cell.length_a   1.000
_cell.length_b   1.000
_cell.length_c   1.000
_cell.angle_alpha   90.00
_cell.angle_beta   90.00
_cell.angle_gamma   90.00
#
_symmetry.space_group_name_H-M   'P 1'
#
loop_
_entity.id
_entity.type
_entity.pdbx_description
1 polymer ?
#
loop_
_entity_poly.entity_id
_entity_poly.type
_entity_poly.pdbx_seq_one_letter_code
_entity_poly.pdbx_strand_id
1 'polypeptide(L)'
;MPSWRDGKLGLPVREAIKIFPELEKYLDERGRLDLSSRRARILYNKAIARVVFDIEVEYHPKGLITTPISRFIFLKTFLRGGERVLEIGTGHTAMMAIMAAKIFKCDVIATEIDDEFFEYAKANISANNSKVQLIKSNGEIINGIIPKREIFDVIFSAPPYYEKPTKGVLTPIEGIGGGVYGEEFAVRILREAREYMTENGKVALFLPDKPSLLKSIISKAEKLSYLPKDIKFKVGTRWRHSLIFSRE
;
A
#
# COMPACT_ATOMS: atom_id res chain seq x y z
N MET A 1 -17.33 9.25 -4.52
CA MET A 1 -17.08 7.88 -4.02
C MET A 1 -16.72 6.99 -5.20
N PRO A 2 -15.91 5.93 -5.03
CA PRO A 2 -15.59 5.00 -6.13
C PRO A 2 -16.85 4.55 -6.85
N SER A 3 -16.85 4.47 -8.17
CA SER A 3 -18.05 4.09 -8.92
C SER A 3 -18.38 2.61 -8.66
N TRP A 4 -19.58 2.38 -8.13
CA TRP A 4 -20.09 1.06 -7.79
C TRP A 4 -20.88 0.52 -9.00
N ARG A 5 -20.57 -0.69 -9.48
CA ARG A 5 -21.48 -1.44 -10.35
C ARG A 5 -21.82 -2.76 -9.67
N ASP A 6 -23.11 -3.08 -9.62
CA ASP A 6 -23.67 -4.34 -9.10
C ASP A 6 -23.29 -4.71 -7.65
N GLY A 7 -23.03 -3.70 -6.80
CA GLY A 7 -22.70 -3.90 -5.38
C GLY A 7 -21.34 -4.56 -5.11
N LYS A 8 -20.48 -4.70 -6.12
CA LYS A 8 -19.13 -5.30 -5.98
C LYS A 8 -18.04 -4.31 -6.39
N LEU A 9 -17.00 -4.20 -5.56
CA LEU A 9 -15.83 -3.39 -5.87
C LEU A 9 -14.96 -4.13 -6.90
N GLY A 10 -14.98 -3.68 -8.15
CA GLY A 10 -14.29 -4.33 -9.27
C GLY A 10 -14.52 -3.65 -10.61
N LEU A 11 -13.85 -4.13 -11.64
CA LEU A 11 -14.04 -3.70 -13.03
C LEU A 11 -14.13 -4.94 -13.92
N PRO A 12 -15.25 -5.20 -14.60
CA PRO A 12 -15.32 -6.32 -15.55
C PRO A 12 -14.23 -6.19 -16.64
N VAL A 13 -13.60 -7.30 -17.04
CA VAL A 13 -12.51 -7.31 -18.04
C VAL A 13 -12.93 -6.61 -19.35
N ARG A 14 -14.16 -6.83 -19.81
CA ARG A 14 -14.74 -6.15 -20.98
C ARG A 14 -14.77 -4.62 -20.86
N GLU A 15 -14.97 -4.08 -19.66
CA GLU A 15 -14.93 -2.64 -19.42
C GLU A 15 -13.49 -2.14 -19.35
N ALA A 16 -12.58 -2.93 -18.78
CA ALA A 16 -11.15 -2.62 -18.78
C ALA A 16 -10.57 -2.54 -20.21
N ILE A 17 -11.00 -3.43 -21.11
CA ILE A 17 -10.61 -3.42 -22.54
C ILE A 17 -11.02 -2.12 -23.23
N LYS A 18 -12.20 -1.56 -22.92
CA LYS A 18 -12.61 -0.26 -23.49
C LYS A 18 -11.66 0.88 -23.11
N ILE A 19 -11.00 0.78 -21.96
CA ILE A 19 -10.00 1.76 -21.51
C ILE A 19 -8.62 1.44 -22.09
N PHE A 20 -8.25 0.17 -22.14
CA PHE A 20 -6.97 -0.33 -22.66
C PHE A 20 -7.20 -1.49 -23.65
N PRO A 21 -7.44 -1.20 -24.95
CA PRO A 21 -7.72 -2.22 -25.95
C PRO A 21 -6.60 -3.27 -26.09
N GLU A 22 -5.36 -2.93 -25.72
CA GLU A 22 -4.23 -3.87 -25.67
C GLU A 22 -4.50 -5.12 -24.81
N LEU A 23 -5.42 -5.03 -23.84
CA LEU A 23 -5.83 -6.17 -23.01
C LEU A 23 -6.42 -7.34 -23.81
N GLU A 24 -6.97 -7.10 -25.00
CA GLU A 24 -7.53 -8.16 -25.87
C GLU A 24 -6.48 -9.21 -26.25
N LYS A 25 -5.21 -8.81 -26.38
CA LYS A 25 -4.08 -9.71 -26.70
C LYS A 25 -3.77 -10.71 -25.60
N TYR A 26 -4.35 -10.52 -24.41
CA TYR A 26 -4.09 -11.32 -23.22
C TYR A 26 -5.33 -12.10 -22.76
N LEU A 27 -6.33 -12.31 -23.63
CA LEU A 27 -7.49 -13.14 -23.31
C LEU A 27 -7.25 -14.60 -23.71
N ASP A 28 -7.69 -15.52 -22.86
CA ASP A 28 -7.82 -16.93 -23.24
C ASP A 28 -9.06 -17.14 -24.14
N GLU A 29 -9.21 -18.34 -24.69
CA GLU A 29 -10.34 -18.72 -25.55
C GLU A 29 -11.72 -18.56 -24.88
N ARG A 30 -11.75 -18.44 -23.55
CA ARG A 30 -12.96 -18.25 -22.74
C ARG A 30 -13.16 -16.79 -22.34
N GLY A 31 -12.38 -15.86 -22.88
CA GLY A 31 -12.44 -14.43 -22.59
C GLY A 31 -11.91 -14.03 -21.22
N ARG A 32 -11.11 -14.88 -20.55
CA ARG A 32 -10.52 -14.59 -19.24
C ARG A 32 -9.14 -13.97 -19.45
N LEU A 33 -8.84 -12.95 -18.65
CA LEU A 33 -7.54 -12.28 -18.71
C LEU A 33 -6.43 -13.20 -18.18
N ASP A 34 -5.34 -13.33 -18.95
CA ASP A 34 -4.12 -13.99 -18.53
C ASP A 34 -3.41 -13.18 -17.43
N LEU A 35 -3.60 -13.63 -16.19
CA LEU A 35 -2.98 -13.03 -15.02
C LEU A 35 -1.51 -13.46 -14.82
N SER A 36 -0.97 -14.38 -15.63
CA SER A 36 0.46 -14.68 -15.62
C SER A 36 1.27 -13.54 -16.25
N SER A 37 0.75 -12.95 -17.33
CA SER A 37 1.31 -11.76 -17.97
C SER A 37 1.39 -10.57 -17.01
N ARG A 38 2.60 -10.05 -16.78
CA ARG A 38 2.84 -8.82 -16.02
C ARG A 38 2.20 -7.61 -16.70
N ARG A 39 2.30 -7.53 -18.04
CA ARG A 39 1.72 -6.43 -18.82
C ARG A 39 0.19 -6.42 -18.71
N ALA A 40 -0.46 -7.57 -18.85
CA ALA A 40 -1.90 -7.69 -18.67
C ALA A 40 -2.34 -7.22 -17.28
N ARG A 41 -1.63 -7.66 -16.23
CA ARG A 41 -1.89 -7.22 -14.84
C ARG A 41 -1.69 -5.72 -14.66
N ILE A 42 -0.64 -5.12 -15.22
CA ILE A 42 -0.42 -3.67 -15.13
C ILE A 42 -1.58 -2.92 -15.79
N LEU A 43 -1.91 -3.25 -17.05
CA LEU A 43 -2.99 -2.58 -17.78
C LEU A 43 -4.34 -2.71 -17.07
N TYR A 44 -4.66 -3.89 -16.55
CA TYR A 44 -5.89 -4.10 -15.82
C TYR A 44 -5.96 -3.31 -14.50
N ASN A 45 -4.84 -3.22 -13.76
CA ASN A 45 -4.80 -2.39 -12.54
C ASN A 45 -4.81 -0.89 -12.85
N LYS A 46 -4.21 -0.43 -13.97
CA LYS A 46 -4.38 0.94 -14.49
C LYS A 46 -5.86 1.22 -14.80
N ALA A 47 -6.55 0.29 -15.46
CA ALA A 47 -7.98 0.41 -15.76
C ALA A 47 -8.83 0.54 -14.48
N ILE A 48 -8.55 -0.29 -13.48
CA ILE A 48 -9.21 -0.22 -12.17
C ILE A 48 -8.93 1.12 -11.50
N ALA A 49 -7.67 1.55 -11.41
CA ALA A 49 -7.30 2.83 -10.80
C ALA A 49 -8.10 3.99 -11.43
N ARG A 50 -8.14 4.03 -12.77
CA ARG A 50 -8.84 5.06 -13.53
C ARG A 50 -10.36 5.01 -13.34
N VAL A 51 -10.99 3.87 -13.62
CA VAL A 51 -12.47 3.80 -13.66
C VAL A 51 -13.10 3.75 -12.28
N VAL A 52 -12.48 3.01 -11.35
CA VAL A 52 -13.05 2.78 -10.02
C VAL A 52 -12.69 3.92 -9.08
N PHE A 53 -11.44 4.39 -9.12
CA PHE A 53 -10.92 5.34 -8.13
C PHE A 53 -10.65 6.74 -8.68
N ASP A 54 -10.83 6.95 -9.99
CA ASP A 54 -10.48 8.20 -10.67
C ASP A 54 -9.01 8.57 -10.42
N ILE A 55 -8.11 7.58 -10.55
CA ILE A 55 -6.68 7.74 -10.35
C ILE A 55 -5.93 7.36 -11.64
N GLU A 56 -5.16 8.32 -12.17
CA GLU A 56 -4.18 8.06 -13.22
C GLU A 56 -2.90 7.52 -12.58
N VAL A 57 -2.34 6.45 -13.12
CA VAL A 57 -1.12 5.86 -12.54
C VAL A 57 -0.25 5.25 -13.62
N GLU A 58 1.04 5.55 -13.56
CA GLU A 58 2.08 4.85 -14.31
C GLU A 58 2.84 3.88 -13.41
N TYR A 59 3.09 2.68 -13.93
CA TYR A 59 3.79 1.62 -13.20
C TYR A 59 5.23 1.57 -13.66
N HIS A 60 6.15 1.49 -12.69
CA HIS A 60 7.54 1.20 -12.98
C HIS A 60 7.66 -0.20 -13.60
N PRO A 61 8.43 -0.39 -14.69
CA PRO A 61 8.52 -1.67 -15.38
C PRO A 61 8.90 -2.85 -14.48
N LYS A 62 9.72 -2.59 -13.45
CA LYS A 62 10.20 -3.59 -12.48
C LYS A 62 9.55 -3.54 -11.09
N GLY A 63 8.75 -2.51 -10.79
CA GLY A 63 8.21 -2.34 -9.44
C GLY A 63 7.10 -3.33 -9.09
N LEU A 64 6.67 -3.39 -7.83
CA LEU A 64 5.51 -4.19 -7.43
C LEU A 64 4.23 -3.82 -8.21
N ILE A 65 3.48 -4.80 -8.72
CA ILE A 65 2.14 -4.52 -9.29
C ILE A 65 1.15 -4.25 -8.15
N THR A 66 1.07 -3.00 -7.72
CA THR A 66 0.09 -2.49 -6.75
C THR A 66 -1.33 -2.73 -7.24
N THR A 67 -2.16 -3.43 -6.45
CA THR A 67 -3.56 -3.73 -6.78
C THR A 67 -4.53 -2.75 -6.09
N PRO A 68 -5.13 -1.78 -6.81
CA PRO A 68 -5.84 -0.66 -6.17
C PRO A 68 -6.97 -1.08 -5.22
N ILE A 69 -7.78 -2.07 -5.59
CA ILE A 69 -8.90 -2.57 -4.79
C ILE A 69 -8.43 -3.08 -3.41
N SER A 70 -7.35 -3.85 -3.37
CA SER A 70 -6.85 -4.40 -2.10
C SER A 70 -6.27 -3.32 -1.19
N ARG A 71 -5.69 -2.27 -1.78
CA ARG A 71 -5.16 -1.11 -1.06
C ARG A 71 -6.30 -0.25 -0.51
N PHE A 72 -7.34 -0.02 -1.30
CA PHE A 72 -8.52 0.70 -0.84
C PHE A 72 -9.25 -0.01 0.31
N ILE A 73 -9.45 -1.34 0.21
CA ILE A 73 -10.08 -2.12 1.30
C ILE A 73 -9.25 -2.02 2.59
N PHE A 74 -7.91 -2.07 2.47
CA PHE A 74 -7.01 -1.84 3.60
C PHE A 74 -7.21 -0.45 4.21
N LEU A 75 -7.17 0.63 3.42
CA LEU A 75 -7.39 1.98 3.94
C LEU A 75 -8.74 2.13 4.65
N LYS A 76 -9.80 1.49 4.13
CA LYS A 76 -11.15 1.50 4.73
C LYS A 76 -11.21 0.90 6.14
N THR A 77 -10.28 0.02 6.52
CA THR A 77 -10.33 -0.61 7.84
C THR A 77 -10.04 0.40 8.96
N PHE A 78 -9.21 1.42 8.70
CA PHE A 78 -8.71 2.33 9.73
C PHE A 78 -8.94 3.82 9.45
N LEU A 79 -9.05 4.26 8.19
CA LEU A 79 -9.35 5.66 7.86
C LEU A 79 -10.84 5.96 7.96
N ARG A 80 -11.17 7.15 8.46
CA ARG A 80 -12.50 7.72 8.65
C ARG A 80 -12.68 9.03 7.89
N GLY A 81 -11.58 9.70 7.59
CA GLY A 81 -11.48 10.88 6.75
C GLY A 81 -11.01 12.12 7.52
N GLY A 82 -10.22 12.97 6.85
CA GLY A 82 -9.66 14.18 7.44
C GLY A 82 -8.40 13.96 8.31
N GLU A 83 -7.96 12.73 8.51
CA GLU A 83 -6.76 12.44 9.31
C GLU A 83 -5.49 13.04 8.72
N ARG A 84 -4.53 13.43 9.57
CA ARG A 84 -3.14 13.64 9.18
C ARG A 84 -2.41 12.30 9.20
N VAL A 85 -1.84 11.89 8.07
CA VAL A 85 -1.32 10.55 7.87
C VAL A 85 0.08 10.52 7.29
N LEU A 86 0.84 9.51 7.70
CA LEU A 86 2.16 9.18 7.15
C LEU A 86 2.13 7.80 6.48
N GLU A 87 2.39 7.75 5.18
CA GLU A 87 2.68 6.49 4.48
C GLU A 87 4.19 6.23 4.43
N ILE A 88 4.62 5.05 4.89
CA ILE A 88 6.02 4.60 4.78
C ILE A 88 6.19 3.63 3.60
N GLY A 89 7.07 3.98 2.66
CA GLY A 89 7.36 3.17 1.48
C GLY A 89 6.19 3.15 0.51
N THR A 90 5.83 4.32 -0.02
CA THR A 90 4.65 4.50 -0.90
C THR A 90 4.80 3.76 -2.24
N GLY A 91 6.03 3.40 -2.60
CA GLY A 91 6.39 2.75 -3.85
C GLY A 91 6.16 3.66 -5.05
N HIS A 92 6.59 3.21 -6.22
CA HIS A 92 6.49 3.98 -7.46
C HIS A 92 5.07 4.43 -7.82
N THR A 93 4.03 3.75 -7.34
CA THR A 93 2.64 4.11 -7.66
C THR A 93 2.06 5.23 -6.81
N ALA A 94 2.60 5.48 -5.61
CA ALA A 94 1.99 6.34 -4.59
C ALA A 94 0.50 6.08 -4.31
N MET A 95 0.02 4.85 -4.55
CA MET A 95 -1.41 4.55 -4.70
C MET A 95 -2.20 4.81 -3.42
N MET A 96 -1.68 4.39 -2.25
CA MET A 96 -2.40 4.55 -0.99
C MET A 96 -2.37 6.01 -0.52
N ALA A 97 -1.25 6.71 -0.66
CA ALA A 97 -1.17 8.15 -0.40
C ALA A 97 -2.17 8.95 -1.25
N ILE A 98 -2.23 8.69 -2.56
CA ILE A 98 -3.19 9.37 -3.46
C ILE A 98 -4.63 9.02 -3.05
N MET A 99 -4.93 7.76 -2.72
CA MET A 99 -6.27 7.37 -2.24
C MET A 99 -6.63 8.05 -0.91
N ALA A 100 -5.71 8.11 0.05
CA ALA A 100 -5.92 8.76 1.33
C ALA A 100 -6.24 10.26 1.15
N ALA A 101 -5.45 10.97 0.35
CA ALA A 101 -5.70 12.38 0.04
C ALA A 101 -7.02 12.59 -0.73
N LYS A 102 -7.22 11.85 -1.83
CA LYS A 102 -8.35 12.09 -2.75
C LYS A 102 -9.69 11.61 -2.20
N ILE A 103 -9.73 10.41 -1.63
CA ILE A 103 -10.97 9.73 -1.24
C ILE A 103 -11.30 9.98 0.22
N PHE A 104 -10.31 9.93 1.11
CA PHE A 104 -10.49 10.12 2.55
C PHE A 104 -10.24 11.56 3.00
N LYS A 105 -9.77 12.44 2.10
CA LYS A 105 -9.50 13.86 2.44
C LYS A 105 -8.46 14.02 3.54
N CYS A 106 -7.53 13.07 3.64
CA CYS A 106 -6.44 13.12 4.59
C CYS A 106 -5.40 14.18 4.18
N ASP A 107 -4.69 14.71 5.17
CA ASP A 107 -3.43 15.44 4.99
C ASP A 107 -2.29 14.42 4.97
N VAL A 108 -1.59 14.26 3.85
CA VAL A 108 -0.75 13.08 3.59
C VAL A 108 0.71 13.46 3.39
N ILE A 109 1.57 12.87 4.22
CA ILE A 109 3.01 12.75 3.96
C ILE A 109 3.29 11.30 3.53
N ALA A 110 4.11 11.13 2.50
CA ALA A 110 4.51 9.81 2.00
C ALA A 110 6.03 9.76 1.83
N THR A 111 6.65 8.61 2.16
CA THR A 111 8.10 8.43 1.99
C THR A 111 8.43 7.33 0.98
N GLU A 112 9.52 7.51 0.25
CA GLU A 112 10.09 6.50 -0.64
C GLU A 112 11.63 6.55 -0.60
N ILE A 113 12.29 5.40 -0.58
CA ILE A 113 13.75 5.27 -0.48
C ILE A 113 14.42 5.07 -1.84
N ASP A 114 13.74 4.45 -2.81
CA ASP A 114 14.31 4.17 -4.13
C ASP A 114 14.21 5.39 -5.07
N ASP A 115 15.27 5.70 -5.82
CA ASP A 115 15.35 6.91 -6.66
C ASP A 115 14.37 6.85 -7.84
N GLU A 116 14.33 5.72 -8.54
CA GLU A 116 13.43 5.54 -9.67
C GLU A 116 11.98 5.54 -9.19
N PHE A 117 11.68 4.87 -8.07
CA PHE A 117 10.33 4.86 -7.53
C PHE A 117 9.89 6.20 -6.99
N PHE A 118 10.80 6.98 -6.40
CA PHE A 118 10.49 8.33 -5.95
C PHE A 118 10.05 9.21 -7.13
N GLU A 119 10.75 9.16 -8.27
CA GLU A 119 10.37 9.95 -9.44
C GLU A 119 9.03 9.50 -10.05
N TYR A 120 8.77 8.19 -10.10
CA TYR A 120 7.45 7.68 -10.53
C TYR A 120 6.34 8.10 -9.55
N ALA A 121 6.58 8.01 -8.24
CA ALA A 121 5.63 8.40 -7.22
C ALA A 121 5.29 9.90 -7.34
N LYS A 122 6.32 10.73 -7.53
CA LYS A 122 6.18 12.17 -7.76
C LYS A 122 5.36 12.49 -9.02
N ALA A 123 5.67 11.81 -10.14
CA ALA A 123 4.92 11.96 -11.38
C ALA A 123 3.44 11.56 -11.21
N ASN A 124 3.18 10.44 -10.52
CA ASN A 124 1.83 9.95 -10.23
C ASN A 124 1.05 10.91 -9.30
N ILE A 125 1.69 11.46 -8.26
CA ILE A 125 1.08 12.47 -7.38
C ILE A 125 0.68 13.70 -8.20
N SER A 126 1.58 14.19 -9.06
CA SER A 126 1.34 15.34 -9.94
C SER A 126 0.22 15.08 -10.95
N ALA A 127 0.19 13.91 -11.60
CA ALA A 127 -0.83 13.56 -12.59
C ALA A 127 -2.25 13.54 -12.02
N ASN A 128 -2.39 13.37 -10.71
CA ASN A 128 -3.68 13.38 -10.00
C ASN A 128 -4.00 14.70 -9.31
N ASN A 129 -3.19 15.75 -9.50
CA ASN A 129 -3.28 17.02 -8.76
C ASN A 129 -3.40 16.80 -7.24
N SER A 130 -2.68 15.79 -6.74
CA SER A 130 -2.77 15.38 -5.34
C SER A 130 -1.86 16.25 -4.47
N LYS A 131 -2.32 16.61 -3.27
CA LYS A 131 -1.57 17.41 -2.29
C LYS A 131 -0.64 16.58 -1.40
N VAL A 132 -0.38 15.32 -1.75
CA VAL A 132 0.54 14.45 -1.02
C VAL A 132 1.93 15.09 -1.00
N GLN A 133 2.48 15.29 0.20
CA GLN A 133 3.87 15.69 0.35
C GLN A 133 4.75 14.43 0.28
N LEU A 134 5.50 14.30 -0.81
CA LEU A 134 6.45 13.20 -0.98
C LEU A 134 7.83 13.58 -0.44
N ILE A 135 8.38 12.73 0.43
CA ILE A 135 9.71 12.91 1.03
C ILE A 135 10.61 11.75 0.64
N LYS A 136 11.81 12.09 0.18
CA LYS A 136 12.84 11.12 -0.15
C LYS A 136 13.49 10.61 1.13
N SER A 137 13.40 9.30 1.40
CA SER A 137 14.11 8.66 2.51
C SER A 137 15.60 8.54 2.18
N ASN A 138 16.43 8.73 3.21
CA ASN A 138 17.88 8.57 3.17
C ASN A 138 18.36 7.22 3.74
N GLY A 139 17.46 6.22 3.86
CA GLY A 139 17.75 4.94 4.51
C GLY A 139 17.06 4.76 5.86
N GLU A 140 16.56 5.85 6.44
CA GLU A 140 15.77 5.79 7.67
C GLU A 140 14.27 5.52 7.40
N ILE A 141 13.52 5.17 8.45
CA ILE A 141 12.08 4.89 8.35
C ILE A 141 11.27 6.13 8.70
N ILE A 142 11.38 6.63 9.94
CA ILE A 142 10.70 7.84 10.41
C ILE A 142 11.71 8.79 11.05
N ASN A 143 12.49 8.29 12.00
CA ASN A 143 13.51 9.06 12.69
C ASN A 143 14.57 9.58 11.71
N GLY A 144 14.86 10.88 11.74
CA GLY A 144 15.86 11.50 10.86
C GLY A 144 15.32 11.94 9.49
N ILE A 145 14.09 11.55 9.14
CA ILE A 145 13.39 12.03 7.92
C ILE A 145 12.25 12.96 8.29
N ILE A 146 11.48 12.56 9.30
CA ILE A 146 10.31 13.31 9.74
C ILE A 146 10.71 14.22 10.92
N PRO A 147 10.45 15.53 10.86
CA PRO A 147 10.70 16.43 11.98
C PRO A 147 9.93 16.01 13.23
N LYS A 148 10.55 16.08 14.42
CA LYS A 148 9.93 15.67 15.71
C LYS A 148 8.63 16.40 16.08
N ARG A 149 8.37 17.56 15.46
CA ARG A 149 7.11 18.31 15.64
C ARG A 149 5.93 17.75 14.83
N GLU A 150 6.21 16.88 13.85
CA GLU A 150 5.18 16.24 13.04
C GLU A 150 4.53 15.11 13.84
N ILE A 151 3.21 15.20 14.02
CA ILE A 151 2.41 14.21 14.74
C ILE A 151 1.26 13.77 13.84
N PHE A 152 1.03 12.46 13.73
CA PHE A 152 0.05 11.86 12.84
C PHE A 152 -1.07 11.15 13.61
N ASP A 153 -2.28 11.20 13.07
CA ASP A 153 -3.39 10.37 13.53
C ASP A 153 -3.21 8.92 13.09
N VAL A 154 -2.60 8.72 11.92
CA VAL A 154 -2.34 7.38 11.38
C VAL A 154 -0.98 7.32 10.70
N ILE A 155 -0.20 6.30 11.05
CA ILE A 155 1.00 5.91 10.30
C ILE A 155 0.69 4.56 9.64
N PHE A 156 0.92 4.40 8.35
CA PHE A 156 0.62 3.13 7.69
C PHE A 156 1.67 2.73 6.66
N SER A 157 1.73 1.43 6.38
CA SER A 157 2.66 0.86 5.40
C SER A 157 2.14 -0.46 4.84
N ALA A 158 2.58 -0.78 3.63
CA ALA A 158 2.61 -2.15 3.12
C ALA A 158 4.07 -2.63 3.17
N PRO A 159 4.57 -3.02 4.36
CA PRO A 159 6.01 -3.23 4.54
C PRO A 159 6.53 -4.42 3.74
N PRO A 160 7.81 -4.42 3.37
CA PRO A 160 8.49 -5.64 2.93
C PRO A 160 8.40 -6.71 4.03
N TYR A 161 8.25 -7.98 3.63
CA TYR A 161 7.91 -9.07 4.55
C TYR A 161 8.62 -10.39 4.26
N TYR A 162 9.59 -10.40 3.34
CA TYR A 162 10.42 -11.58 3.10
C TYR A 162 11.64 -11.58 4.02
N GLU A 163 11.99 -12.75 4.55
CA GLU A 163 13.17 -12.95 5.39
C GLU A 163 14.47 -12.72 4.59
N LYS A 164 14.47 -13.13 3.31
CA LYS A 164 15.62 -13.15 2.41
C LYS A 164 15.22 -12.70 1.00
N PRO A 165 16.17 -12.27 0.15
CA PRO A 165 15.88 -11.94 -1.24
C PRO A 165 15.15 -13.09 -1.93
N THR A 166 14.05 -12.80 -2.62
CA THR A 166 13.32 -13.81 -3.41
C THR A 166 13.59 -13.59 -4.90
N LYS A 167 13.80 -14.68 -5.64
CA LYS A 167 13.91 -14.61 -7.11
C LYS A 167 12.52 -14.33 -7.70
N GLY A 168 12.38 -13.23 -8.45
CA GLY A 168 11.41 -13.17 -9.56
C GLY A 168 10.18 -12.26 -9.48
N VAL A 169 9.99 -11.40 -8.46
CA VAL A 169 8.79 -10.51 -8.44
C VAL A 169 9.05 -9.10 -7.88
N LEU A 170 10.06 -8.93 -7.03
CA LEU A 170 10.42 -7.66 -6.39
C LEU A 170 11.91 -7.43 -6.60
N THR A 171 12.35 -6.17 -6.65
CA THR A 171 13.79 -5.92 -6.46
C THR A 171 14.21 -6.50 -5.11
N PRO A 172 15.47 -6.99 -4.95
CA PRO A 172 15.93 -7.57 -3.69
C PRO A 172 15.67 -6.66 -2.47
N ILE A 173 15.70 -5.34 -2.67
CA ILE A 173 15.52 -4.32 -1.63
C ILE A 173 14.03 -4.16 -1.25
N GLU A 174 13.10 -4.15 -2.22
CA GLU A 174 11.64 -3.99 -1.98
C GLU A 174 11.01 -5.13 -1.18
N GLY A 175 11.65 -6.30 -1.13
CA GLY A 175 11.05 -7.50 -0.55
C GLY A 175 11.43 -7.79 0.88
N ILE A 176 12.62 -7.37 1.32
CA ILE A 176 13.26 -7.90 2.54
C ILE A 176 12.77 -7.12 3.77
N GLY A 177 11.97 -7.80 4.59
CA GLY A 177 11.54 -7.30 5.88
C GLY A 177 12.56 -7.54 7.00
N GLY A 178 13.48 -8.50 6.82
CA GLY A 178 14.47 -8.87 7.84
C GLY A 178 13.88 -9.68 9.00
N GLY A 179 14.71 -10.09 9.96
CA GLY A 179 14.29 -10.98 11.05
C GLY A 179 14.01 -12.43 10.63
N VAL A 180 13.54 -13.23 11.60
CA VAL A 180 13.36 -14.69 11.44
C VAL A 180 12.18 -15.03 10.55
N TYR A 181 11.14 -14.19 10.53
CA TYR A 181 9.91 -14.40 9.78
C TYR A 181 9.60 -13.28 8.78
N GLY A 182 10.48 -12.29 8.63
CA GLY A 182 10.26 -11.10 7.79
C GLY A 182 9.70 -9.89 8.56
N GLU A 183 9.71 -9.91 9.89
CA GLU A 183 9.02 -8.95 10.75
C GLU A 183 9.83 -7.70 11.13
N GLU A 184 11.14 -7.69 10.92
CA GLU A 184 12.04 -6.71 11.54
C GLU A 184 11.70 -5.27 11.14
N PHE A 185 11.45 -5.02 9.85
CA PHE A 185 11.04 -3.71 9.34
C PHE A 185 9.70 -3.25 9.92
N ALA A 186 8.71 -4.15 9.99
CA ALA A 186 7.41 -3.85 10.58
C ALA A 186 7.52 -3.48 12.06
N VAL A 187 8.35 -4.20 12.82
CA VAL A 187 8.60 -3.91 14.24
C VAL A 187 9.34 -2.59 14.41
N ARG A 188 10.26 -2.27 13.49
CA ARG A 188 10.98 -0.98 13.51
C ARG A 188 10.03 0.19 13.25
N ILE A 189 9.09 0.07 12.31
CA ILE A 189 8.01 1.06 12.12
C ILE A 189 7.26 1.27 13.45
N LEU A 190 6.79 0.19 14.08
CA LEU A 190 6.02 0.28 15.34
C LEU A 190 6.80 1.00 16.44
N ARG A 191 8.10 0.71 16.57
CA ARG A 191 8.95 1.35 17.57
C ARG A 191 9.10 2.85 17.32
N GLU A 192 9.45 3.25 16.10
CA GLU A 192 9.66 4.68 15.78
C GLU A 192 8.34 5.46 15.77
N ALA A 193 7.25 4.86 15.29
CA ALA A 193 5.93 5.48 15.20
C ALA A 193 5.41 5.98 16.55
N ARG A 194 5.79 5.36 17.68
CA ARG A 194 5.33 5.78 19.01
C ARG A 194 5.60 7.26 19.27
N GLU A 195 6.68 7.83 18.74
CA GLU A 195 7.03 9.23 19.00
C GLU A 195 6.36 10.24 18.05
N TYR A 196 5.72 9.76 16.97
CA TYR A 196 5.14 10.61 15.92
C TYR A 196 3.62 10.45 15.81
N MET A 197 2.97 9.87 16.81
CA MET A 197 1.51 9.68 16.79
C MET A 197 0.82 10.50 17.87
N THR A 198 -0.43 10.88 17.57
CA THR A 198 -1.33 11.45 18.58
C THR A 198 -1.62 10.43 19.69
N GLU A 199 -2.24 10.88 20.78
CA GLU A 199 -2.67 9.99 21.87
C GLU A 199 -3.61 8.88 21.36
N ASN A 200 -4.53 9.24 20.46
CA ASN A 200 -5.46 8.31 19.79
C ASN A 200 -4.92 7.77 18.45
N GLY A 201 -3.63 7.98 18.19
CA GLY A 201 -3.00 7.61 16.94
C GLY A 201 -2.83 6.10 16.79
N LYS A 202 -2.72 5.64 15.54
CA LYS A 202 -2.59 4.21 15.25
C LYS A 202 -1.58 3.92 14.14
N VAL A 203 -0.94 2.76 14.21
CA VAL A 203 -0.16 2.19 13.10
C VAL A 203 -1.00 1.15 12.39
N ALA A 204 -1.06 1.18 11.06
CA ALA A 204 -1.73 0.14 10.27
C ALA A 204 -0.77 -0.51 9.25
N LEU A 205 -0.67 -1.84 9.27
CA LEU A 205 0.20 -2.60 8.39
C LEU A 205 -0.61 -3.51 7.47
N PHE A 206 -0.36 -3.40 6.16
CA PHE A 206 -0.92 -4.28 5.14
C PHE A 206 -0.02 -5.51 4.95
N LEU A 207 -0.49 -6.68 5.38
CA LEU A 207 0.34 -7.88 5.49
C LEU A 207 -0.23 -9.09 4.72
N PRO A 208 0.63 -10.05 4.31
CA PRO A 208 0.19 -11.30 3.72
C PRO A 208 -0.43 -12.23 4.78
N ASP A 209 -1.19 -13.23 4.32
CA ASP A 209 -1.70 -14.31 5.17
C ASP A 209 -0.57 -15.32 5.50
N LYS A 210 0.35 -14.90 6.36
CA LYS A 210 1.49 -15.70 6.86
C LYS A 210 1.43 -15.79 8.39
N PRO A 211 0.91 -16.88 8.97
CA PRO A 211 0.66 -16.98 10.42
C PRO A 211 1.88 -16.69 11.30
N SER A 212 3.07 -17.21 10.97
CA SER A 212 4.29 -17.00 11.79
C SER A 212 4.75 -15.54 11.80
N LEU A 213 4.71 -14.87 10.64
CA LEU A 213 5.01 -13.43 10.54
C LEU A 213 4.03 -12.60 11.37
N LEU A 214 2.72 -12.85 11.21
CA LEU A 214 1.67 -12.12 11.91
C LEU A 214 1.81 -12.28 13.43
N LYS A 215 1.98 -13.52 13.92
CA LYS A 215 2.20 -13.80 15.35
C LYS A 215 3.45 -13.10 15.90
N SER A 216 4.55 -13.09 15.13
CA SER A 216 5.79 -12.43 15.55
C SER A 216 5.61 -10.92 15.68
N ILE A 217 4.96 -10.27 14.70
CA ILE A 217 4.68 -8.83 14.76
C ILE A 217 3.76 -8.51 15.94
N ILE A 218 2.67 -9.25 16.13
CA ILE A 218 1.72 -9.04 17.23
C ILE A 218 2.43 -9.12 18.59
N SER A 219 3.17 -10.20 18.84
CA SER A 219 3.87 -10.38 20.12
C SER A 219 4.90 -9.29 20.40
N LYS A 220 5.62 -8.81 19.36
CA LYS A 220 6.57 -7.72 19.52
C LYS A 220 5.88 -6.37 19.70
N ALA A 221 4.72 -6.15 19.08
CA ALA A 221 3.92 -4.95 19.26
C ALA A 221 3.36 -4.84 20.69
N GLU A 222 2.85 -5.94 21.26
CA GLU A 222 2.37 -6.00 22.64
C GLU A 222 3.48 -5.63 23.64
N LYS A 223 4.71 -6.14 23.42
CA LYS A 223 5.90 -5.75 24.21
C LYS A 223 6.27 -4.28 24.09
N LEU A 224 5.82 -3.62 23.02
CA LEU A 224 5.96 -2.18 22.81
C LEU A 224 4.72 -1.42 23.28
N SER A 225 3.85 -2.02 24.12
CA SER A 225 2.60 -1.43 24.66
C SER A 225 1.67 -0.91 23.57
N TYR A 226 1.45 -1.73 22.54
CA TYR A 226 0.40 -1.54 21.55
C TYR A 226 -0.73 -2.55 21.77
N LEU A 227 -1.97 -2.11 21.53
CA LEU A 227 -3.14 -2.97 21.44
C LEU A 227 -3.39 -3.37 19.96
N PRO A 228 -3.19 -4.64 19.60
CA PRO A 228 -3.34 -5.10 18.21
C PRO A 228 -4.80 -5.43 17.87
N LYS A 229 -5.19 -5.10 16.64
CA LYS A 229 -6.45 -5.51 16.00
C LYS A 229 -6.15 -6.02 14.61
N ASP A 230 -6.46 -7.29 14.36
CA ASP A 230 -6.31 -7.91 13.04
C ASP A 230 -7.65 -7.97 12.31
N ILE A 231 -7.68 -7.42 11.08
CA ILE A 231 -8.81 -7.59 10.16
C ILE A 231 -8.33 -8.35 8.94
N LYS A 232 -8.77 -9.61 8.82
CA LYS A 232 -8.53 -10.47 7.66
C LYS A 232 -9.57 -10.25 6.57
N PHE A 233 -9.13 -10.08 5.34
CA PHE A 233 -10.02 -9.93 4.18
C PHE A 233 -9.46 -10.60 2.93
N LYS A 234 -10.35 -10.92 1.97
CA LYS A 234 -10.00 -11.57 0.71
C LYS A 234 -10.26 -10.65 -0.47
N VAL A 235 -9.27 -10.54 -1.36
CA VAL A 235 -9.42 -9.81 -2.63
C VAL A 235 -8.93 -10.70 -3.77
N GLY A 236 -9.84 -11.05 -4.67
CA GLY A 236 -9.59 -12.09 -5.67
C GLY A 236 -9.24 -13.42 -4.99
N THR A 237 -8.07 -13.97 -5.31
CA THR A 237 -7.58 -15.23 -4.77
C THR A 237 -6.69 -15.08 -3.54
N ARG A 238 -6.40 -13.84 -3.10
CA ARG A 238 -5.41 -13.57 -2.04
C ARG A 238 -6.08 -13.14 -0.75
N TRP A 239 -5.70 -13.80 0.35
CA TRP A 239 -5.97 -13.32 1.69
C TRP A 239 -4.94 -12.28 2.10
N ARG A 240 -5.41 -11.27 2.83
CA ARG A 240 -4.65 -10.12 3.33
C ARG A 240 -5.10 -9.78 4.74
N HIS A 241 -4.19 -9.16 5.48
CA HIS A 241 -4.42 -8.72 6.84
C HIS A 241 -4.19 -7.22 6.92
N SER A 242 -5.10 -6.55 7.61
CA SER A 242 -4.93 -5.19 8.10
C SER A 242 -4.67 -5.27 9.58
N LEU A 243 -3.39 -5.22 9.96
CA LEU A 243 -3.00 -5.28 11.36
C LEU A 243 -2.84 -3.85 11.89
N ILE A 244 -3.74 -3.46 12.79
CA ILE A 244 -3.88 -2.11 13.31
C ILE A 244 -3.44 -2.11 14.77
N PHE A 245 -2.62 -1.14 15.16
CA PHE A 245 -2.05 -1.02 16.50
C PHE A 245 -2.37 0.36 17.06
N SER A 246 -3.16 0.41 18.11
CA SER A 246 -3.37 1.64 18.90
C SER A 246 -2.45 1.64 20.11
N ARG A 247 -2.18 2.82 20.68
CA ARG A 247 -1.54 2.88 22.00
C ARG A 247 -2.42 2.16 23.03
N GLU A 248 -1.77 1.46 23.94
CA GLU A 248 -2.37 1.02 25.20
C GLU A 248 -2.68 2.20 26.11
#